data_AF-K4KI84-F1
#
_entry.id   AF-K4KI84-F1
#
_cell.length_a   1.000
_cell.length_b   1.000
_cell.length_c   1.000
_cell.angle_alpha   90.00
_cell.angle_beta   90.00
_cell.angle_gamma   90.00
#
_symmetry.space_group_name_H-M   'P 1'
#
loop_
_entity.id
_entity.type
_entity.pdbx_description
1 polymer ?
#
loop_
_entity_poly.entity_id
_entity_poly.type
_entity_poly.pdbx_seq_one_letter_code
_entity_poly.pdbx_strand_id
1 'polypeptide(L)'
;MRKTLLACSISFLLSAPLTLASELDINRLWLPKSYALHWTSLRAVAESAVATDRCVTLVRGEIARTKSTPEHPVFGITCRDENSRTFLLLYDGLTLASLDVSSGEAKVDYDPSILERPFYEHCLSRWQEELVNMKDLSWLDSIENWRASRIDEFERDGSPGAHFYFERHFDATDIAGAPLEYTAYCDGENIASATTRIAPRAANQPGR
;
A
#
# COMPACT_ATOMS: atom_id res chain seq x y z
N MET A 1 -7.52 -73.45 17.67
CA MET A 1 -7.91 -72.33 18.55
C MET A 1 -7.45 -71.02 17.92
N ARG A 2 -8.38 -70.10 17.67
CA ARG A 2 -8.21 -68.82 16.97
C ARG A 2 -7.63 -67.75 17.92
N LYS A 3 -6.70 -66.91 17.44
CA LYS A 3 -6.47 -65.56 17.99
C LYS A 3 -6.20 -64.60 16.83
N THR A 4 -7.22 -63.81 16.50
CA THR A 4 -7.17 -62.72 15.51
C THR A 4 -6.94 -61.43 16.28
N LEU A 5 -5.83 -60.74 16.02
CA LEU A 5 -5.51 -59.44 16.61
C LEU A 5 -6.15 -58.33 15.77
N LEU A 6 -7.01 -57.53 16.39
CA LEU A 6 -7.67 -56.37 15.80
C LEU A 6 -6.79 -55.14 16.06
N ALA A 7 -6.21 -54.55 15.01
CA ALA A 7 -5.46 -53.30 15.09
C ALA A 7 -6.42 -52.11 15.00
N CYS A 8 -6.56 -51.35 16.09
CA CYS A 8 -7.40 -50.17 16.16
C CYS A 8 -6.60 -48.95 15.66
N SER A 9 -6.88 -48.52 14.43
CA SER A 9 -6.31 -47.33 13.80
C SER A 9 -6.88 -46.06 14.45
N ILE A 10 -6.08 -45.37 15.27
CA ILE A 10 -6.43 -44.07 15.84
C ILE A 10 -6.08 -42.99 14.80
N SER A 11 -7.08 -42.57 14.04
CA SER A 11 -6.99 -41.39 13.17
C SER A 11 -7.03 -40.13 14.04
N PHE A 12 -5.87 -39.52 14.29
CA PHE A 12 -5.75 -38.19 14.88
C PHE A 12 -6.29 -37.15 13.87
N LEU A 13 -7.51 -36.65 14.11
CA LEU A 13 -8.04 -35.47 13.43
C LEU A 13 -7.30 -34.24 13.98
N LEU A 14 -6.37 -33.70 13.18
CA LEU A 14 -5.72 -32.42 13.45
C LEU A 14 -6.76 -31.30 13.26
N SER A 15 -7.35 -30.83 14.35
CA SER A 15 -8.15 -29.61 14.36
C SER A 15 -7.20 -28.41 14.23
N ALA A 16 -7.08 -27.84 13.03
CA ALA A 16 -6.41 -26.56 12.86
C ALA A 16 -7.24 -25.47 13.57
N PRO A 17 -6.66 -24.65 14.46
CA PRO A 17 -7.37 -23.52 15.02
C PRO A 17 -7.67 -22.54 13.89
N LEU A 18 -8.96 -22.19 13.71
CA LEU A 18 -9.33 -21.06 12.87
C LEU A 18 -8.85 -19.81 13.59
N THR A 19 -7.75 -19.23 13.12
CA THR A 19 -7.38 -17.86 13.46
C THR A 19 -8.43 -16.95 12.84
N LEU A 20 -9.31 -16.42 13.68
CA LEU A 20 -10.24 -15.37 13.28
C LEU A 20 -9.40 -14.13 12.99
N ALA A 21 -9.15 -13.85 11.71
CA ALA A 21 -8.60 -12.58 11.29
C ALA A 21 -9.49 -11.48 11.85
N SER A 22 -8.90 -10.59 12.66
CA SER A 22 -9.62 -9.46 13.23
C SER A 22 -10.00 -8.53 12.08
N GLU A 23 -11.30 -8.31 11.87
CA GLU A 23 -11.78 -7.42 10.82
C GLU A 23 -11.53 -5.96 11.22
N LEU A 24 -11.06 -5.14 10.28
CA LEU A 24 -10.81 -3.73 10.52
C LEU A 24 -12.12 -2.96 10.69
N ASP A 25 -12.40 -2.46 11.90
CA ASP A 25 -13.51 -1.53 12.16
C ASP A 25 -13.14 -0.09 11.76
N ILE A 26 -13.54 0.31 10.55
CA ILE A 26 -13.25 1.63 9.96
C ILE A 26 -13.79 2.79 10.83
N ASN A 27 -14.84 2.57 11.62
CA ASN A 27 -15.41 3.61 12.48
C ASN A 27 -14.50 4.01 13.64
N ARG A 28 -13.41 3.24 13.87
CA ARG A 28 -12.38 3.53 14.89
C ARG A 28 -11.22 4.36 14.35
N LEU A 29 -11.24 4.67 13.06
CA LEU A 29 -10.26 5.51 12.42
C LEU A 29 -10.77 6.95 12.38
N TRP A 30 -9.91 7.90 12.74
CA TRP A 30 -10.27 9.31 12.74
C TRP A 30 -9.08 10.20 12.40
N LEU A 31 -9.30 11.18 11.53
CA LEU A 31 -8.33 12.23 11.22
C LEU A 31 -8.96 13.62 11.38
N PRO A 32 -8.19 14.61 11.87
CA PRO A 32 -8.58 16.00 11.73
C PRO A 32 -8.67 16.40 10.25
N LYS A 33 -9.49 17.41 9.95
CA LYS A 33 -9.70 17.89 8.56
C LYS A 33 -8.39 18.25 7.84
N SER A 34 -7.40 18.80 8.54
CA SER A 34 -6.09 19.15 7.97
C SER A 34 -5.27 17.94 7.51
N TYR A 35 -5.64 16.73 7.93
CA TYR A 35 -4.98 15.48 7.59
C TYR A 35 -5.84 14.59 6.68
N ALA A 36 -6.98 15.09 6.17
CA ALA A 36 -7.93 14.28 5.42
C ALA A 36 -7.33 13.61 4.17
N LEU A 37 -6.31 14.22 3.56
CA LEU A 37 -5.58 13.64 2.43
C LEU A 37 -4.86 12.33 2.76
N HIS A 38 -4.54 12.11 4.04
CA HIS A 38 -3.81 10.94 4.52
C HIS A 38 -4.72 9.81 5.02
N TRP A 39 -6.02 9.87 4.69
CA TRP A 39 -6.99 8.85 5.12
C TRP A 39 -6.64 7.45 4.64
N THR A 40 -6.23 7.32 3.37
CA THR A 40 -5.82 6.03 2.79
C THR A 40 -4.60 5.48 3.52
N SER A 41 -3.61 6.31 3.84
CA SER A 41 -2.44 5.92 4.61
C SER A 41 -2.81 5.46 6.02
N LEU A 42 -3.70 6.19 6.72
CA LEU A 42 -4.18 5.77 8.06
C LEU A 42 -4.85 4.39 8.00
N ARG A 43 -5.67 4.16 6.97
CA ARG A 43 -6.33 2.87 6.78
C ARG A 43 -5.30 1.76 6.55
N ALA A 44 -4.33 1.97 5.67
CA ALA A 44 -3.30 0.98 5.36
C ALA A 44 -2.45 0.59 6.59
N VAL A 45 -2.06 1.56 7.43
CA VAL A 45 -1.33 1.24 8.67
C VAL A 45 -2.22 0.53 9.69
N ALA A 46 -3.53 0.82 9.73
CA ALA A 46 -4.46 0.13 10.60
C ALA A 46 -4.66 -1.34 10.17
N GLU A 47 -4.78 -1.60 8.87
CA GLU A 47 -4.81 -2.97 8.31
C GLU A 47 -3.53 -3.72 8.69
N SER A 48 -2.36 -3.08 8.52
CA SER A 48 -1.06 -3.66 8.88
C SER A 48 -0.93 -3.96 10.38
N ALA A 49 -1.42 -3.06 11.24
CA ALA A 49 -1.41 -3.25 12.69
C ALA A 49 -2.30 -4.41 13.14
N VAL A 50 -3.48 -4.54 12.55
CA VAL A 50 -4.44 -5.62 12.86
C VAL A 50 -3.96 -6.97 12.33
N ALA A 51 -3.13 -6.98 11.28
CA ALA A 51 -2.46 -8.19 10.80
C ALA A 51 -1.36 -8.71 11.73
N THR A 52 -0.97 -7.96 12.76
CA THR A 52 0.02 -8.44 13.74
C THR A 52 -0.61 -9.40 14.74
N ASP A 53 0.12 -10.47 15.11
CA ASP A 53 -0.36 -11.49 16.04
C ASP A 53 -0.77 -10.94 17.43
N ARG A 54 -0.24 -9.77 17.81
CA ARG A 54 -0.52 -9.15 19.11
C ARG A 54 -1.82 -8.34 19.11
N CYS A 55 -2.33 -7.88 17.96
CA CYS A 55 -3.49 -6.99 17.90
C CYS A 55 -4.78 -7.80 17.71
N VAL A 56 -5.42 -8.16 18.82
CA VAL A 56 -6.72 -8.86 18.77
C VAL A 56 -7.85 -7.92 18.41
N THR A 57 -7.83 -6.68 18.91
CA THR A 57 -8.87 -5.69 18.64
C THR A 57 -8.25 -4.32 18.43
N LEU A 58 -8.56 -3.70 17.29
CA LEU A 58 -8.29 -2.29 17.07
C LEU A 58 -9.16 -1.45 18.02
N VAL A 59 -8.55 -0.64 18.88
CA VAL A 59 -9.26 0.28 19.78
C VAL A 59 -9.49 1.62 19.10
N ARG A 60 -8.47 2.17 18.46
CA ARG A 60 -8.49 3.48 17.80
C ARG A 60 -7.32 3.63 16.84
N GLY A 61 -7.53 4.28 15.70
CA GLY A 61 -6.46 4.79 14.84
C GLY A 61 -6.61 6.30 14.64
N GLU A 62 -5.57 7.07 14.94
CA GLU A 62 -5.61 8.53 14.82
C GLU A 62 -4.23 9.13 14.55
N ILE A 63 -4.18 10.45 14.34
CA ILE A 63 -2.91 11.17 14.24
C ILE A 63 -2.27 11.34 15.63
N ALA A 64 -0.98 11.02 15.74
CA ALA A 64 -0.16 11.28 16.92
C ALA A 64 0.23 12.76 16.98
N ARG A 65 -0.71 13.64 17.38
CA ARG A 65 -0.62 15.11 17.29
C ARG A 65 0.71 15.74 17.73
N THR A 66 1.39 15.18 18.72
CA THR A 66 2.66 15.70 19.24
C THR A 66 3.88 15.36 18.38
N LYS A 67 3.73 14.42 17.44
CA LYS A 67 4.77 13.88 16.57
C LYS A 67 4.50 14.13 15.09
N SER A 68 3.38 14.77 14.75
CA SER A 68 2.92 14.93 13.37
C SER A 68 2.91 16.37 12.93
N THR A 69 3.28 16.62 11.67
CA THR A 69 2.95 17.84 10.93
C THR A 69 2.01 17.50 9.77
N PRO A 70 1.29 18.46 9.18
CA PRO A 70 0.42 18.19 8.03
C PRO A 70 1.15 17.50 6.86
N GLU A 71 2.44 17.80 6.68
CA GLU A 71 3.31 17.25 5.64
C GLU A 71 3.88 15.87 6.04
N HIS A 72 4.16 15.65 7.32
CA HIS A 72 4.71 14.40 7.87
C HIS A 72 3.78 13.84 8.95
N PRO A 73 2.68 13.16 8.56
CA PRO A 73 1.78 12.56 9.52
C PRO A 73 2.44 11.38 10.23
N VAL A 74 2.37 11.33 11.56
CA VAL A 74 2.61 10.11 12.34
C VAL A 74 1.28 9.60 12.85
N PHE A 75 0.97 8.33 12.59
CA PHE A 75 -0.25 7.68 13.05
C PHE A 75 0.00 6.89 14.33
N GLY A 76 -0.95 6.97 15.26
CA GLY A 76 -1.02 6.13 16.44
C GLY A 76 -2.14 5.12 16.29
N ILE A 77 -1.78 3.83 16.28
CA ILE A 77 -2.72 2.71 16.25
C ILE A 77 -2.74 2.05 17.61
N THR A 78 -3.84 2.25 18.33
CA THR A 78 -4.07 1.66 19.65
C THR A 78 -4.75 0.32 19.48
N CYS A 79 -4.08 -0.74 19.88
CA CYS A 79 -4.56 -2.12 19.84
C CYS A 79 -4.78 -2.67 21.24
N ARG A 80 -5.60 -3.72 21.34
CA ARG A 80 -5.78 -4.53 22.55
C ARG A 80 -5.38 -5.97 22.24
N ASP A 81 -4.58 -6.56 23.13
CA ASP A 81 -4.14 -7.96 23.02
C ASP A 81 -5.12 -8.96 23.66
N GLU A 82 -4.78 -10.25 23.61
CA GLU A 82 -5.56 -11.36 24.18
C GLU A 82 -5.78 -11.22 25.69
N ASN A 83 -4.85 -10.55 26.39
CA ASN A 83 -4.91 -10.29 27.82
C ASN A 83 -5.65 -8.99 28.16
N SER A 84 -6.35 -8.40 27.19
CA SER A 84 -7.01 -7.10 27.30
C SER A 84 -6.07 -5.93 27.62
N ARG A 85 -4.77 -6.08 27.39
CA ARG A 85 -3.80 -4.99 27.56
C ARG A 85 -3.80 -4.13 26.31
N THR A 86 -3.88 -2.83 26.54
CA THR A 86 -3.83 -1.84 25.47
C THR A 86 -2.38 -1.46 25.19
N PHE A 87 -2.00 -1.42 23.92
CA PHE A 87 -0.69 -0.96 23.49
C PHE A 87 -0.83 -0.03 22.28
N LEU A 88 0.16 0.85 22.10
CA LEU A 88 0.20 1.83 21.02
C LEU A 88 1.31 1.45 20.04
N LEU A 89 0.95 1.30 18.78
CA LEU A 89 1.87 1.21 17.66
C LEU A 89 1.93 2.59 17.01
N LEU A 90 3.14 3.07 16.72
CA LEU A 90 3.33 4.29 15.95
C LEU A 90 3.75 3.91 14.53
N TYR A 91 3.25 4.67 13.56
CA TYR A 91 3.60 4.51 12.16
C TYR A 91 3.90 5.87 11.55
N ASP A 92 4.93 5.93 10.71
CA ASP A 92 5.10 7.04 9.80
C ASP A 92 4.02 6.97 8.71
N GLY A 93 3.32 8.06 8.46
CA GLY A 93 2.14 8.08 7.60
C GLY A 93 2.43 8.30 6.13
N LEU A 94 3.68 8.60 5.77
CA LEU A 94 4.13 8.65 4.37
C LEU A 94 4.71 7.30 3.95
N THR A 95 5.56 6.72 4.80
CA THR A 95 6.28 5.47 4.53
C THR A 95 5.56 4.23 5.06
N LEU A 96 4.51 4.41 5.86
CA LEU A 96 3.76 3.33 6.54
C LEU A 96 4.64 2.46 7.46
N ALA A 97 5.88 2.89 7.72
CA ALA A 97 6.84 2.16 8.53
C ALA A 97 6.48 2.25 10.01
N SER A 98 6.61 1.14 10.75
CA SER A 98 6.42 1.15 12.20
C SER A 98 7.58 1.88 12.89
N LEU A 99 7.24 2.82 13.77
CA LEU A 99 8.14 3.56 14.62
C LEU A 99 8.17 2.88 15.99
N ASP A 100 8.90 1.77 16.13
CA ASP A 100 9.01 1.05 17.40
C ASP A 100 9.65 1.94 18.49
N VAL A 101 8.88 2.29 19.51
CA VAL A 101 9.33 3.14 20.63
C VAL A 101 10.03 2.32 21.71
N SER A 102 9.92 0.98 21.65
CA SER A 102 10.25 0.11 22.79
C SER A 102 11.66 -0.50 22.77
N SER A 103 12.37 -0.49 21.63
CA SER A 103 13.61 -1.26 21.47
C SER A 103 14.91 -0.46 21.42
N GLY A 104 14.88 0.89 21.43
CA GLY A 104 16.10 1.71 21.40
C GLY A 104 16.87 1.70 20.07
N GLU A 105 16.57 0.76 19.17
CA GLU A 105 17.04 0.71 17.79
C GLU A 105 15.89 0.19 16.92
N ALA A 106 15.18 1.09 16.26
CA ALA A 106 14.10 0.72 15.35
C ALA A 106 14.68 -0.01 14.14
N LYS A 107 14.59 -1.34 14.12
CA LYS A 107 14.74 -2.11 12.88
C LYS A 107 13.43 -2.02 12.11
N VAL A 108 13.38 -1.07 11.19
CA VAL A 108 12.29 -0.94 10.23
C VAL A 108 12.43 -2.08 9.22
N ASP A 109 11.61 -3.12 9.35
CA ASP A 109 11.43 -4.09 8.27
C ASP A 109 10.45 -3.45 7.28
N TYR A 110 11.01 -2.65 6.37
CA TYR A 110 10.27 -1.93 5.34
C TYR A 110 9.85 -2.93 4.27
N ASP A 111 8.56 -3.29 4.23
CA ASP A 111 7.98 -3.99 3.09
C ASP A 111 7.54 -2.96 2.04
N PRO A 112 8.27 -2.83 0.92
CA PRO A 112 7.96 -1.84 -0.10
C PRO A 112 6.61 -2.07 -0.78
N SER A 113 6.11 -3.32 -0.77
CA SER A 113 4.87 -3.69 -1.45
C SER A 113 3.64 -3.01 -0.84
N ILE A 114 3.74 -2.59 0.43
CA ILE A 114 2.67 -1.88 1.15
C ILE A 114 2.48 -0.46 0.59
N LEU A 115 3.54 0.19 0.11
CA LEU A 115 3.50 1.55 -0.43
C LEU A 115 3.32 1.60 -1.95
N GLU A 116 3.85 0.60 -2.66
CA GLU A 116 3.78 0.56 -4.12
C GLU A 116 2.32 0.57 -4.62
N ARG A 117 1.41 -0.13 -3.93
CA ARG A 117 0.01 -0.23 -4.36
C ARG A 117 -0.77 1.08 -4.19
N PRO A 118 -0.81 1.75 -3.02
CA PRO A 118 -1.49 3.04 -2.88
C PRO A 118 -0.94 4.12 -3.82
N PHE A 119 0.38 4.14 -4.05
CA PHE A 119 0.97 5.09 -5.01
C PHE A 119 0.51 4.78 -6.44
N TYR A 120 0.56 3.52 -6.86
CA TYR A 120 0.08 3.11 -8.18
C TYR A 120 -1.42 3.43 -8.40
N GLU A 121 -2.26 3.18 -7.41
CA GLU A 121 -3.68 3.54 -7.45
C GLU A 121 -3.89 5.05 -7.61
N HIS A 122 -3.07 5.86 -6.94
CA HIS A 122 -3.09 7.31 -7.12
C HIS A 122 -2.73 7.70 -8.56
N CYS A 123 -1.64 7.15 -9.11
CA CYS A 123 -1.22 7.39 -10.50
C CYS A 123 -2.32 7.01 -11.49
N LEU A 124 -2.97 5.86 -11.28
CA LEU A 124 -4.04 5.39 -12.15
C LEU A 124 -5.23 6.35 -12.15
N SER A 125 -5.63 6.86 -10.97
CA SER A 125 -6.70 7.86 -10.86
C SER A 125 -6.36 9.13 -11.64
N ARG A 126 -5.12 9.62 -11.51
CA ARG A 126 -4.66 10.83 -12.21
C ARG A 126 -4.64 10.67 -13.72
N TRP A 127 -4.14 9.54 -14.23
CA TRP A 127 -4.20 9.25 -15.66
C TRP A 127 -5.64 9.15 -16.17
N GLN A 128 -6.55 8.54 -15.41
CA GLN A 128 -7.97 8.48 -15.81
C GLN A 128 -8.61 9.87 -15.95
N GLU A 129 -8.25 10.81 -15.08
CA GLU A 129 -8.70 12.21 -15.18
C GLU A 129 -8.16 12.89 -16.45
N GLU A 130 -6.87 12.69 -16.78
CA GLU A 130 -6.24 13.28 -17.97
C GLU A 130 -6.74 12.66 -19.29
N LEU A 131 -7.10 11.38 -19.27
CA LEU A 131 -7.50 10.60 -20.45
C LEU A 131 -8.99 10.73 -20.82
N VAL A 132 -9.77 11.55 -20.08
CA VAL A 132 -11.23 11.68 -20.27
C VAL A 132 -11.67 12.09 -21.67
N ASN A 133 -10.80 12.76 -22.43
CA ASN A 133 -11.08 13.22 -23.79
C ASN A 133 -10.63 12.23 -24.89
N MET A 134 -10.07 11.08 -24.50
CA MET A 134 -9.68 10.02 -25.43
C MET A 134 -10.79 8.97 -25.52
N LYS A 135 -10.97 8.41 -26.71
CA LYS A 135 -11.92 7.33 -26.99
C LYS A 135 -11.17 6.01 -27.18
N ASP A 136 -11.90 4.91 -27.09
CA ASP A 136 -11.38 3.56 -27.35
C ASP A 136 -10.07 3.23 -26.60
N LEU A 137 -9.93 3.72 -25.35
CA LEU A 137 -8.75 3.54 -24.52
C LEU A 137 -8.49 2.05 -24.28
N SER A 138 -7.32 1.57 -24.68
CA SER A 138 -6.86 0.19 -24.51
C SER A 138 -5.45 0.17 -23.91
N TRP A 139 -5.34 -0.29 -22.67
CA TRP A 139 -4.04 -0.50 -22.03
C TRP A 139 -3.35 -1.73 -22.62
N LEU A 140 -2.10 -1.59 -23.05
CA LEU A 140 -1.35 -2.68 -23.68
C LEU A 140 -0.72 -3.64 -22.65
N ASP A 141 -0.45 -3.13 -21.45
CA ASP A 141 0.18 -3.90 -20.38
C ASP A 141 -0.88 -4.45 -19.42
N SER A 142 -0.70 -5.71 -18.98
CA SER A 142 -1.56 -6.31 -17.96
C SER A 142 -1.35 -5.63 -16.60
N ILE A 143 -2.40 -5.61 -15.78
CA ILE A 143 -2.34 -5.11 -14.40
C ILE A 143 -1.51 -6.03 -13.46
N GLU A 144 -0.95 -7.12 -13.97
CA GLU A 144 -0.07 -8.00 -13.21
C GLU A 144 1.41 -7.74 -13.53
N ASN A 145 1.68 -7.02 -14.62
CA ASN A 145 3.03 -6.72 -15.10
C ASN A 145 3.52 -5.30 -14.75
N TRP A 146 2.74 -4.50 -14.02
CA TRP A 146 3.25 -3.24 -13.47
C TRP A 146 4.20 -3.59 -12.32
N ARG A 147 5.49 -3.52 -12.56
CA ARG A 147 6.47 -3.42 -11.48
C ARG A 147 7.02 -2.02 -11.53
N ALA A 148 6.98 -1.32 -10.39
CA ALA A 148 7.71 -0.07 -10.26
C ALA A 148 9.16 -0.33 -10.68
N SER A 149 9.69 0.47 -11.60
CA SER A 149 11.14 0.52 -11.75
C SER A 149 11.63 1.27 -10.52
N ARG A 150 11.97 0.52 -9.47
CA ARG A 150 12.55 1.12 -8.28
C ARG A 150 13.94 1.61 -8.67
N ILE A 151 14.07 2.93 -8.71
CA ILE A 151 15.37 3.56 -8.78
C ILE A 151 15.76 3.70 -7.32
N ASP A 152 16.55 2.74 -6.80
CA ASP A 152 17.21 2.86 -5.50
C ASP A 152 18.28 3.97 -5.60
N GLU A 153 17.84 5.21 -5.73
CA GLU A 153 18.71 6.36 -5.61
C GLU A 153 18.90 6.61 -4.12
N PHE A 154 20.00 6.09 -3.58
CA PHE A 154 20.43 6.46 -2.23
C PHE A 154 20.59 7.98 -2.18
N GLU A 155 19.71 8.65 -1.44
CA GLU A 155 19.88 10.07 -1.15
C GLU A 155 21.22 10.31 -0.45
N ARG A 156 21.81 11.48 -0.70
CA ARG A 156 23.15 11.88 -0.19
C ARG A 156 23.28 11.87 1.33
N ASP A 157 22.16 11.88 2.05
CA ASP A 157 22.08 11.89 3.51
C ASP A 157 21.96 10.47 4.12
N GLY A 158 21.84 9.43 3.28
CA GLY A 158 21.69 8.05 3.72
C GLY A 158 20.25 7.69 4.16
N SER A 159 19.28 8.57 3.93
CA SER A 159 17.86 8.27 4.17
C SER A 159 17.31 7.42 3.02
N PRO A 160 16.68 6.26 3.30
CA PRO A 160 16.01 5.48 2.27
C PRO A 160 14.69 6.15 1.87
N GLY A 161 14.75 7.05 0.88
CA GLY A 161 13.57 7.52 0.16
C GLY A 161 13.23 6.54 -0.97
N ALA A 162 12.07 5.90 -0.93
CA ALA A 162 11.62 5.09 -2.06
C ALA A 162 11.13 6.03 -3.17
N HIS A 163 11.88 6.14 -4.27
CA HIS A 163 11.41 6.81 -5.47
C HIS A 163 10.61 5.83 -6.33
N PHE A 164 9.34 6.14 -6.56
CA PHE A 164 8.45 5.34 -7.38
C PHE A 164 8.43 5.89 -8.81
N TYR A 165 8.56 4.98 -9.78
CA TYR A 165 8.38 5.28 -11.19
C TYR A 165 7.51 4.21 -11.84
N PHE A 166 6.39 4.65 -12.40
CA PHE A 166 5.44 3.82 -13.15
C PHE A 166 5.33 4.32 -14.58
N GLU A 167 5.33 3.37 -15.51
CA GLU A 167 5.02 3.61 -16.92
C GLU A 167 3.95 2.63 -17.39
N ARG A 168 3.05 3.09 -18.26
CA ARG A 168 2.06 2.22 -18.92
C ARG A 168 1.84 2.64 -20.35
N HIS A 169 1.84 1.66 -21.24
CA HIS A 169 1.52 1.85 -22.65
C HIS A 169 0.01 1.70 -22.88
N PHE A 170 -0.53 2.58 -23.73
CA PHE A 170 -1.91 2.48 -24.17
C PHE A 170 -2.07 2.97 -25.61
N ASP A 171 -3.12 2.44 -26.24
CA ASP A 171 -3.65 2.92 -27.51
C ASP A 171 -5.00 3.58 -27.26
N ALA A 172 -5.34 4.58 -28.07
CA ALA A 172 -6.63 5.28 -28.00
C ALA A 172 -6.98 5.90 -29.36
N THR A 173 -8.12 6.58 -29.43
CA THR A 173 -8.49 7.46 -30.55
C THR A 173 -8.81 8.87 -30.02
N ASP A 174 -8.44 9.90 -30.77
CA ASP A 174 -8.81 11.27 -30.43
C ASP A 174 -10.30 11.56 -30.73
N ILE A 175 -10.76 12.78 -30.43
CA ILE A 175 -12.15 13.17 -30.71
C ILE A 175 -12.52 13.12 -32.19
N ALA A 176 -11.54 13.24 -33.10
CA ALA A 176 -11.68 13.19 -34.55
C ALA A 176 -11.51 11.76 -35.12
N GLY A 177 -11.21 10.77 -34.26
CA GLY A 177 -10.99 9.37 -34.64
C GLY A 177 -9.57 9.07 -35.12
N ALA A 178 -8.60 9.97 -34.94
CA ALA A 178 -7.21 9.68 -35.24
C ALA A 178 -6.62 8.74 -34.19
N PRO A 179 -5.86 7.70 -34.59
CA PRO A 179 -5.24 6.78 -33.65
C PRO A 179 -4.15 7.48 -32.83
N LEU A 180 -4.10 7.16 -31.53
CA LEU A 180 -3.14 7.67 -30.56
C LEU A 180 -2.38 6.50 -29.94
N GLU A 181 -1.05 6.59 -29.93
CA GLU A 181 -0.16 5.62 -29.31
C GLU A 181 0.74 6.30 -28.28
N TYR A 182 0.43 6.11 -26.99
CA TYR A 182 1.01 6.91 -25.91
C TYR A 182 1.53 6.05 -24.76
N THR A 183 2.37 6.69 -23.95
CA THR A 183 2.83 6.20 -22.65
C THR A 183 2.36 7.18 -21.57
N ALA A 184 1.77 6.63 -20.52
CA ALA A 184 1.49 7.34 -19.28
C ALA A 184 2.62 7.09 -18.29
N TYR A 185 3.14 8.16 -17.68
CA TYR A 185 4.23 8.16 -16.72
C TYR A 185 3.73 8.71 -15.38
N CYS A 186 4.24 8.16 -14.28
CA CYS A 186 4.01 8.65 -12.94
C CYS A 186 5.28 8.50 -12.12
N ASP A 187 5.74 9.58 -11.50
CA ASP A 187 6.99 9.63 -10.77
C ASP A 187 6.84 10.37 -9.44
N GLY A 188 7.61 9.99 -8.43
CA GLY A 188 7.67 10.69 -7.14
C GLY A 188 8.06 9.79 -5.96
N GLU A 189 8.38 10.42 -4.84
CA GLU A 189 8.77 9.75 -3.59
C GLU A 189 7.57 9.27 -2.77
N ASN A 190 6.45 9.98 -2.86
CA ASN A 190 5.21 9.67 -2.18
C ASN A 190 4.01 10.25 -2.95
N ILE A 191 2.79 9.94 -2.51
CA ILE A 191 1.55 10.39 -3.17
C ILE A 191 1.49 11.93 -3.29
N ALA A 192 2.01 12.68 -2.32
CA ALA A 192 1.95 14.14 -2.33
C ALA A 192 2.92 14.76 -3.34
N SER A 193 4.05 14.08 -3.61
CA SER A 193 5.03 14.48 -4.63
C SER A 193 4.77 13.85 -6.01
N ALA A 194 3.73 13.02 -6.15
CA ALA A 194 3.48 12.28 -7.37
C ALA A 194 3.14 13.22 -8.54
N THR A 195 3.91 13.14 -9.61
CA THR A 195 3.66 13.84 -10.88
C THR A 195 3.27 12.86 -11.97
N THR A 196 2.33 13.27 -12.82
CA THR A 196 1.90 12.47 -13.98
C THR A 196 2.24 13.18 -15.29
N ARG A 197 2.52 12.38 -16.33
CA ARG A 197 2.76 12.88 -17.69
C ARG A 197 2.28 11.86 -18.71
N ILE A 198 1.65 12.32 -19.78
CA ILE A 198 1.28 11.50 -20.93
C ILE A 198 2.06 11.99 -22.16
N ALA A 199 2.73 11.09 -22.89
CA ALA A 199 3.48 11.46 -24.10
C ALA A 199 3.41 10.38 -25.18
N PRO A 200 3.57 10.73 -26.47
CA PRO A 200 3.59 9.76 -27.56
C PRO A 200 4.69 8.72 -27.37
N ARG A 201 4.44 7.47 -27.78
CA ARG A 201 5.48 6.43 -27.78
C ARG A 201 6.58 6.78 -28.79
N ALA A 202 7.83 6.50 -28.41
CA ALA A 202 9.03 6.91 -29.18
C ALA A 202 9.06 6.43 -30.65
N ALA A 203 8.35 5.35 -30.99
CA ALA A 203 8.26 4.84 -32.35
C ALA A 203 7.52 5.77 -33.35
N ASN A 204 6.74 6.73 -32.85
CA ASN A 204 5.90 7.64 -33.65
C ASN A 204 6.35 9.11 -33.61
N GLN A 205 7.64 9.40 -33.38
CA GLN A 205 8.15 10.75 -33.58
C GLN A 205 8.50 10.97 -35.06
N PRO A 206 7.70 11.73 -35.84
CA PRO A 206 8.07 12.07 -37.21
C PRO A 206 9.35 12.94 -37.16
N GLY A 207 10.49 12.36 -37.55
CA GLY A 207 11.76 13.06 -37.67
C GLY A 207 12.93 12.54 -36.81
N ARG A 208 12.86 11.32 -36.26
CA ARG A 208 14.02 10.58 -35.76
C ARG A 208 14.25 9.30 -36.56
#